data_AF-A0A8S3FGC7-F1
#
_entry.id   AF-A0A8S3FGC7-F1
#
_cell.length_a   1.000
_cell.length_b   1.000
_cell.length_c   1.000
_cell.angle_alpha   90.00
_cell.angle_beta   90.00
_cell.angle_gamma   90.00
#
_symmetry.space_group_name_H-M   'P 1'
#
loop_
_entity.id
_entity.type
_entity.pdbx_description
1 polymer ?
#
loop_
_entity_poly.entity_id
_entity_poly.type
_entity_poly.pdbx_seq_one_letter_code
_entity_poly.pdbx_strand_id
1 'polypeptide(L)'
;VHSLDHELATFLWSHILIYALIKMDSPQAKVDMLDECRQSYANNPVVLGKIDEFERDYIPSKALWWYTRDTFVYRLLNKAFRLKNIDKIYKFRFIISDLVAQLRILQQK
;
A
#
# COMPACT_ATOMS: atom_id res chain seq x y z
N VAL A 1 32.19 4.88 1.04
CA VAL A 1 31.87 4.71 2.48
C VAL A 1 30.60 5.48 2.84
N HIS A 2 30.55 6.82 2.70
CA HIS A 2 29.34 7.61 2.97
C HIS A 2 28.06 7.22 2.21
N SER A 3 28.16 6.70 0.97
CA SER A 3 26.99 6.22 0.21
C SER A 3 26.40 4.92 0.74
N LEU A 4 27.24 3.99 1.21
CA LEU A 4 26.82 2.73 1.82
C LEU A 4 26.09 2.97 3.14
N ASP A 5 26.58 3.90 3.96
CA ASP A 5 25.94 4.24 5.24
C ASP A 5 24.53 4.83 5.02
N HIS A 6 24.36 5.64 3.98
CA HIS A 6 23.07 6.22 3.61
C HIS A 6 22.08 5.16 3.06
N GLU A 7 22.55 4.23 2.23
CA GLU A 7 21.74 3.11 1.74
C GLU A 7 21.28 2.20 2.88
N LEU A 8 22.18 1.85 3.79
CA LEU A 8 21.87 1.07 4.99
C LEU A 8 20.87 1.80 5.90
N ALA A 9 21.05 3.10 6.12
CA ALA A 9 20.11 3.90 6.90
C ALA A 9 18.71 3.94 6.25
N THR A 10 18.64 4.09 4.93
CA THR A 10 17.39 4.08 4.17
C THR A 10 16.70 2.71 4.25
N PHE A 11 17.48 1.63 4.13
CA PHE A 11 16.99 0.26 4.27
C PHE A 11 16.40 0.01 5.68
N LEU A 12 17.14 0.36 6.74
CA LEU A 12 16.67 0.20 8.12
C LEU A 12 15.44 1.05 8.39
N TRP A 13 15.43 2.31 7.95
CA TRP A 13 14.29 3.21 8.10
C TRP A 13 13.03 2.65 7.43
N SER A 14 13.15 2.13 6.19
CA SER A 14 12.02 1.50 5.50
C SER A 14 11.53 0.23 6.21
N HIS A 15 12.43 -0.58 6.78
CA HIS A 15 12.06 -1.76 7.56
C HIS A 15 11.31 -1.39 8.84
N ILE A 16 11.79 -0.38 9.57
CA ILE A 16 11.14 0.13 10.78
C ILE A 16 9.77 0.71 10.43
N LEU A 17 9.68 1.49 9.35
CA LEU A 17 8.41 2.05 8.88
C LEU A 17 7.40 0.95 8.53
N ILE A 18 7.80 -0.03 7.71
CA ILE A 18 6.93 -1.15 7.33
C ILE A 18 6.50 -1.94 8.58
N TYR A 19 7.42 -2.20 9.51
CA TYR A 19 7.11 -2.89 10.76
C TYR A 19 6.08 -2.11 11.59
N ALA A 20 6.27 -0.80 11.75
CA ALA A 20 5.33 0.06 12.47
C ALA A 20 3.95 0.07 11.81
N LEU A 21 3.89 0.22 10.47
CA LEU A 21 2.64 0.21 9.72
C LEU A 21 1.83 -1.07 9.92
N ILE A 22 2.50 -2.23 9.87
CA ILE A 22 1.86 -3.55 10.10
C ILE A 22 1.33 -3.65 11.53
N LYS A 23 2.03 -3.09 12.51
CA LYS A 23 1.59 -3.09 13.93
C LYS A 23 0.43 -2.12 14.20
N MET A 24 0.26 -1.11 13.35
CA MET A 24 -0.83 -0.14 13.42
C MET A 24 -2.05 -0.54 12.57
N ASP A 25 -2.07 -1.77 12.07
CA ASP A 25 -3.24 -2.28 11.35
C ASP A 25 -4.46 -2.33 12.27
N SER A 26 -5.62 -2.05 11.69
CA SER A 26 -6.86 -1.90 12.43
C SER A 26 -8.02 -2.27 11.51
N PRO A 27 -9.18 -2.71 12.04
CA PRO A 27 -10.37 -2.95 11.22
C PRO A 27 -10.76 -1.77 10.31
N GLN A 28 -10.42 -0.54 10.74
CA GLN A 28 -10.70 0.70 10.01
C GLN A 28 -9.74 0.96 8.82
N ALA A 29 -8.59 0.27 8.75
CA ALA A 29 -7.55 0.57 7.77
C ALA A 29 -8.01 0.42 6.32
N LYS A 30 -8.88 -0.57 6.04
CA LYS A 30 -9.48 -0.72 4.70
C LYS A 30 -10.34 0.49 4.33
N VAL A 31 -11.15 0.97 5.26
CA VAL A 31 -12.05 2.11 5.04
C VAL A 31 -11.23 3.39 4.82
N ASP A 32 -10.23 3.66 5.65
CA ASP A 32 -9.33 4.81 5.50
C ASP A 32 -8.68 4.84 4.10
N MET A 33 -8.24 3.68 3.62
CA MET A 33 -7.65 3.54 2.29
C MET A 33 -8.68 3.84 1.20
N LEU A 34 -9.88 3.28 1.30
CA LEU A 34 -10.94 3.45 0.29
C LEU A 34 -11.40 4.91 0.23
N ASP A 35 -11.54 5.58 1.37
CA ASP A 35 -11.90 6.99 1.44
C ASP A 35 -10.84 7.88 0.77
N GLU A 36 -9.56 7.64 1.05
CA GLU A 36 -8.46 8.34 0.37
C GLU A 36 -8.47 8.12 -1.15
N CYS A 37 -8.80 6.90 -1.59
CA CYS A 37 -8.91 6.56 -3.01
C CYS A 37 -10.09 7.28 -3.66
N ARG A 38 -11.26 7.28 -3.03
CA ARG A 38 -12.47 7.96 -3.51
C ARG A 38 -12.26 9.46 -3.59
N GLN A 39 -11.65 10.07 -2.58
CA GLN A 39 -11.29 11.49 -2.59
C GLN A 39 -10.31 11.82 -3.73
N SER A 40 -9.30 10.98 -3.96
CA SER A 40 -8.32 11.16 -5.03
C SER A 40 -8.92 11.04 -6.45
N TYR A 41 -10.07 10.37 -6.59
CA TYR A 41 -10.72 10.08 -7.87
C TYR A 41 -12.19 10.54 -7.93
N ALA A 42 -12.58 11.53 -7.12
CA ALA A 42 -13.98 11.94 -6.96
C ALA A 42 -14.70 12.24 -8.29
N ASN A 43 -13.97 12.75 -9.28
CA ASN A 43 -14.50 13.11 -10.60
C ASN A 43 -14.19 12.08 -11.70
N ASN A 44 -13.82 10.84 -11.34
CA ASN A 44 -13.47 9.79 -12.27
C ASN A 44 -14.33 8.53 -12.05
N PRO A 45 -15.53 8.46 -12.66
CA PRO A 45 -16.48 7.35 -12.44
C PRO A 45 -15.89 5.99 -12.83
N VAL A 46 -14.99 5.95 -13.82
CA VAL A 46 -14.31 4.72 -14.25
C VAL A 46 -13.43 4.16 -13.14
N VAL A 47 -12.69 5.03 -12.44
CA VAL A 47 -11.84 4.59 -11.32
C VAL A 47 -12.67 4.31 -10.07
N LEU A 48 -13.73 5.08 -9.81
CA LEU A 48 -14.66 4.81 -8.71
C LEU A 48 -15.27 3.40 -8.83
N GLY A 49 -15.71 2.99 -10.01
CA GLY A 49 -16.19 1.62 -10.23
C GLY A 49 -15.15 0.54 -9.94
N LYS A 50 -13.86 0.80 -10.20
CA LYS A 50 -12.76 -0.11 -9.83
C LYS A 50 -12.52 -0.14 -8.31
N ILE A 51 -12.74 0.97 -7.61
CA ILE A 51 -12.67 1.03 -6.15
C ILE A 51 -13.81 0.21 -5.54
N ASP A 52 -15.02 0.29 -6.10
CA ASP A 52 -16.16 -0.52 -5.65
C ASP A 52 -15.96 -2.02 -5.95
N GLU A 53 -15.35 -2.36 -7.10
CA GLU A 53 -14.90 -3.72 -7.42
C GLU A 53 -13.93 -4.24 -6.36
N PHE A 54 -12.92 -3.43 -6.00
CA PHE A 54 -11.98 -3.77 -4.96
C PHE A 54 -12.67 -3.95 -3.60
N GLU A 55 -13.54 -3.04 -3.19
CA GLU A 55 -14.20 -3.11 -1.88
C GLU A 55 -14.95 -4.42 -1.69
N ARG A 56 -15.66 -4.86 -2.74
CA ARG A 56 -16.47 -6.10 -2.75
C ARG A 56 -15.64 -7.36 -2.92
N ASP A 57 -14.70 -7.38 -3.85
CA ASP A 57 -14.07 -8.62 -4.34
C ASP A 57 -12.65 -8.85 -3.76
N TYR A 58 -12.15 -7.90 -2.96
CA TYR A 58 -10.82 -8.02 -2.35
C TYR A 58 -10.73 -9.17 -1.34
N ILE A 59 -9.70 -9.99 -1.51
CA ILE A 59 -9.25 -10.96 -0.52
C ILE A 59 -7.73 -10.82 -0.31
N PRO A 60 -7.20 -11.06 0.90
CA PRO A 60 -5.78 -10.88 1.20
C PRO A 60 -4.84 -11.67 0.29
N SER A 61 -5.25 -12.83 -0.23
CA SER A 61 -4.46 -13.65 -1.16
C SER A 61 -4.37 -13.09 -2.59
N LYS A 62 -5.10 -12.01 -2.90
CA LYS A 62 -5.04 -11.30 -4.19
C LYS A 62 -4.40 -9.89 -4.11
N ALA A 63 -3.83 -9.50 -2.98
CA ALA A 63 -3.13 -8.22 -2.82
C ALA A 63 -2.10 -7.92 -3.92
N LEU A 64 -1.19 -8.85 -4.26
CA LEU A 64 -0.22 -8.64 -5.35
C LEU A 64 -0.88 -8.47 -6.72
N TRP A 65 -1.96 -9.19 -6.98
CA TRP A 65 -2.71 -9.04 -8.23
C TRP A 65 -3.34 -7.65 -8.34
N TRP A 66 -3.95 -7.15 -7.26
CA TRP A 66 -4.51 -5.80 -7.21
C TRP A 66 -3.44 -4.71 -7.36
N TYR A 67 -2.26 -4.94 -6.77
CA TYR A 67 -1.13 -4.02 -6.86
C TYR A 67 -0.45 -4.01 -8.23
N THR A 68 -0.38 -5.14 -8.94
CA THR A 68 0.26 -5.22 -10.26
C THR A 68 -0.69 -4.87 -11.42
N ARG A 69 -2.01 -4.96 -11.20
CA ARG A 69 -3.01 -4.45 -12.16
C ARG A 69 -2.90 -2.92 -12.24
N ASP A 70 -2.96 -2.36 -13.45
CA ASP A 70 -2.98 -0.90 -13.66
C ASP A 70 -4.30 -0.27 -13.17
N THR A 71 -4.36 -0.06 -11.86
CA THR A 71 -5.52 0.47 -11.13
C THR A 71 -5.08 1.53 -10.11
N PHE A 72 -6.05 2.04 -9.34
CA PHE A 72 -5.81 3.03 -8.30
C PHE A 72 -4.79 2.57 -7.25
N VAL A 73 -4.75 1.27 -6.92
CA VAL A 73 -3.82 0.71 -5.92
C VAL A 73 -2.38 0.95 -6.35
N TYR A 74 -2.01 0.46 -7.55
CA TYR A 74 -0.68 0.66 -8.12
C TYR A 74 -0.31 2.15 -8.16
N ARG A 75 -1.18 2.98 -8.73
CA ARG A 75 -0.90 4.39 -9.02
C ARG A 75 -0.75 5.23 -7.76
N LEU A 76 -1.69 5.12 -6.82
CA LEU A 76 -1.69 5.92 -5.59
C LEU A 76 -0.59 5.47 -4.64
N LEU A 77 -0.41 4.17 -4.47
CA LEU A 77 0.61 3.63 -3.56
C LEU A 77 2.03 3.95 -4.04
N ASN A 78 2.34 3.74 -5.33
CA ASN A 78 3.65 4.11 -5.87
C ASN A 78 3.90 5.62 -5.83
N LYS A 79 2.87 6.43 -6.07
CA LYS A 79 2.98 7.88 -5.90
C LYS A 79 3.29 8.25 -4.44
N ALA A 80 2.63 7.62 -3.47
CA ALA A 80 2.88 7.86 -2.05
C ALA A 80 4.33 7.49 -1.65
N PHE A 81 4.84 6.35 -2.11
CA PHE A 81 6.23 5.95 -1.87
C PHE A 81 7.23 6.89 -2.53
N ARG A 82 7.04 7.25 -3.81
CA ARG A 82 7.95 8.16 -4.54
C ARG A 82 8.04 9.53 -3.87
N LEU A 83 6.93 10.02 -3.32
CA LEU A 83 6.87 11.30 -2.62
C LEU A 83 7.20 11.19 -1.13
N LYS A 84 7.47 9.98 -0.61
CA LYS A 84 7.65 9.70 0.82
C LYS A 84 6.53 10.31 1.69
N ASN A 85 5.29 10.30 1.17
CA ASN A 85 4.15 10.87 1.88
C ASN A 85 3.67 9.89 2.95
N ILE A 86 4.17 10.07 4.18
CA ILE A 86 3.93 9.15 5.30
C ILE A 86 2.43 9.03 5.63
N ASP A 87 1.68 10.12 5.57
CA ASP A 87 0.24 10.10 5.85
C ASP A 87 -0.51 9.23 4.85
N LYS A 88 -0.20 9.34 3.55
CA LYS A 88 -0.77 8.47 2.51
C LYS A 88 -0.30 7.04 2.70
N ILE A 89 0.98 6.80 2.95
CA ILE A 89 1.50 5.45 3.21
C ILE A 89 0.75 4.80 4.38
N TYR A 90 0.49 5.56 5.45
CA TYR A 90 -0.29 5.11 6.61
C TYR A 90 -1.76 4.78 6.25
N LYS A 91 -2.42 5.61 5.42
CA LYS A 91 -3.78 5.28 4.95
C LYS A 91 -3.81 4.01 4.09
N PHE A 92 -2.72 3.69 3.41
CA PHE A 92 -2.57 2.45 2.63
C PHE A 92 -2.06 1.25 3.46
N ARG A 93 -1.95 1.36 4.80
CA ARG A 93 -1.42 0.28 5.66
C ARG A 93 -2.13 -1.06 5.47
N PHE A 94 -3.43 -1.04 5.18
CA PHE A 94 -4.23 -2.25 4.88
C PHE A 94 -3.62 -3.08 3.75
N ILE A 95 -3.48 -2.50 2.55
CA ILE A 95 -2.96 -3.24 1.39
C ILE A 95 -1.46 -3.52 1.52
N ILE A 96 -0.71 -2.64 2.20
CA ILE A 96 0.73 -2.84 2.44
C ILE A 96 0.97 -4.08 3.32
N SER A 97 0.19 -4.25 4.38
CA SER A 97 0.28 -5.43 5.26
C SER A 97 0.10 -6.73 4.47
N ASP A 98 -0.94 -6.80 3.63
CA ASP A 98 -1.21 -7.99 2.82
C ASP A 98 -0.15 -8.20 1.72
N LEU A 99 0.36 -7.14 1.11
CA LEU A 99 1.47 -7.22 0.15
C LEU A 99 2.73 -7.79 0.80
N VAL A 100 3.09 -7.30 1.98
CA VAL A 100 4.26 -7.82 2.72
C VAL A 100 4.06 -9.28 3.10
N ALA A 101 2.86 -9.66 3.54
CA ALA A 101 2.53 -11.05 3.84
C ALA A 101 2.71 -11.95 2.60
N GLN A 102 2.18 -11.55 1.44
CA GLN A 102 2.34 -12.31 0.20
C GLN A 102 3.80 -12.40 -0.28
N LEU A 103 4.55 -11.29 -0.21
CA LEU A 103 5.95 -11.27 -0.61
C LEU A 103 6.80 -12.20 0.25
N ARG A 104 6.54 -12.25 1.57
CA ARG A 104 7.21 -13.20 2.47
C ARG A 104 6.95 -14.65 2.09
N ILE A 105 5.71 -14.99 1.73
CA ILE A 105 5.34 -16.34 1.27
C ILE A 105 6.08 -16.68 -0.02
N LEU A 106 6.22 -15.73 -0.95
CA LEU A 106 6.94 -15.95 -2.21
C LEU A 106 8.45 -16.07 -2.03
N GLN A 107 9.06 -15.35 -1.10
CA GLN A 107 10.50 -15.42 -0.81
C GLN A 107 10.92 -16.72 -0.10
N GLN A 108 9.97 -17.43 0.50
CA GLN A 108 10.20 -18.72 1.18
C GLN A 108 10.05 -19.91 0.23
N LYS A 109 9.64 -19.69 -1.02
CA LYS A 109 9.59 -20.70 -2.08
C LYS A 109 10.84 -20.62 -2.95
#